data_AF-A0A165M9M5-F1
#
_entry.id   AF-A0A165M9M5-F1
#
_cell.length_a   1.000
_cell.length_b   1.000
_cell.length_c   1.000
_cell.angle_alpha   90.00
_cell.angle_beta   90.00
_cell.angle_gamma   90.00
#
_symmetry.space_group_name_H-M   'P 1'
#
loop_
_entity.id
_entity.type
_entity.pdbx_description
1 polymer ?
#
loop_
_entity_poly.entity_id
_entity_poly.type
_entity_poly.pdbx_seq_one_letter_code
_entity_poly.pdbx_strand_id
1 'polypeptide(L)'
;MMDIQDEKLDRDMQGIKALQEEVLKKDVIEHLKAVVERDVSDLIDTLVQEQVEAVLQAEHLRPELLTELRRHEQELSEVERALHNSESRRANAQIRTADLQRRLYTIRKRDGTVSLHFPENIHALLGMDGEAVKALMREYGLDKPSDSRDRNLNSLMQFLGLSYQLVRSPVLSPHPRIHHLDFCA
;
A
#
# COMPACT_ATOMS: atom_id res chain seq x y z
N MET A 1 -59.90 29.61 48.00
CA MET A 1 -60.08 28.51 47.01
C MET A 1 -58.83 28.29 46.16
N MET A 2 -57.92 29.28 46.03
CA MET A 2 -56.60 29.15 45.38
C MET A 2 -55.60 28.32 46.21
N ASP A 3 -55.55 28.49 47.54
CA ASP A 3 -54.51 27.86 48.38
C ASP A 3 -54.55 26.31 48.41
N ILE A 4 -55.74 25.72 48.25
CA ILE A 4 -55.92 24.25 48.28
C ILE A 4 -55.39 23.60 46.98
N GLN A 5 -55.40 24.33 45.87
CA GLN A 5 -54.87 23.83 44.59
C GLN A 5 -53.34 23.90 44.56
N ASP A 6 -52.76 24.96 45.14
CA ASP A 6 -51.30 25.13 45.25
C ASP A 6 -50.67 24.08 46.17
N GLU A 7 -51.28 23.77 47.33
CA GLU A 7 -50.79 22.70 48.22
C GLU A 7 -50.83 21.29 47.61
N LYS A 8 -51.72 21.08 46.62
CA LYS A 8 -51.83 19.80 45.93
C LYS A 8 -50.76 19.71 44.83
N LEU A 9 -50.57 20.79 44.07
CA LEU A 9 -49.49 20.93 43.09
C LEU A 9 -48.11 20.77 43.73
N ASP A 10 -47.87 21.36 44.90
CA ASP A 10 -46.59 21.22 45.60
C ASP A 10 -46.33 19.78 46.07
N ARG A 11 -47.36 19.07 46.53
CA ARG A 11 -47.24 17.65 46.91
C ARG A 11 -46.98 16.76 45.69
N ASP A 12 -47.68 17.00 44.59
CA ASP A 12 -47.46 16.26 43.35
C ASP A 12 -46.05 16.54 42.79
N MET A 13 -45.57 17.78 42.89
CA MET A 13 -44.23 18.18 42.48
C MET A 13 -43.14 17.56 43.37
N GLN A 14 -43.37 17.45 44.68
CA GLN A 14 -42.47 16.74 45.60
C GLN A 14 -42.45 15.23 45.30
N GLY A 15 -43.60 14.63 45.01
CA GLY A 15 -43.70 13.22 44.62
C GLY A 15 -42.92 12.91 43.34
N ILE A 16 -43.04 13.77 42.32
CA ILE A 16 -42.29 13.65 41.06
C ILE A 16 -40.79 13.81 41.30
N LYS A 17 -40.36 14.77 42.13
CA LYS A 17 -38.95 14.96 42.48
C LYS A 17 -38.36 13.73 43.18
N ALA A 18 -39.08 13.16 44.13
CA ALA A 18 -38.63 11.96 44.85
C ALA A 18 -38.50 10.76 43.90
N LEU A 19 -39.46 10.59 42.99
CA LEU A 19 -39.44 9.51 41.99
C LEU A 19 -38.30 9.70 40.98
N GLN A 20 -38.06 10.94 40.52
CA GLN A 20 -36.91 11.27 39.67
C GLN A 20 -35.59 10.96 40.36
N GLU A 21 -35.45 11.31 41.63
CA GLU A 21 -34.22 11.07 42.38
C GLU A 21 -33.95 9.56 42.57
N GLU A 22 -35.00 8.75 42.75
CA GLU A 22 -34.88 7.30 42.88
C GLU A 22 -34.51 6.63 41.54
N VAL A 23 -35.14 7.05 40.44
CA VAL A 23 -34.83 6.55 39.09
C VAL A 23 -33.41 6.94 38.69
N LEU A 24 -33.01 8.20 38.88
CA LEU A 24 -31.65 8.66 38.60
C LEU A 24 -30.60 7.90 39.42
N LYS A 25 -30.86 7.60 40.69
CA LYS A 25 -29.94 6.80 41.52
C LYS A 25 -29.80 5.38 40.99
N LYS A 26 -30.89 4.74 40.58
CA LYS A 26 -30.86 3.38 40.01
C LYS A 26 -30.13 3.36 38.66
N ASP A 27 -30.44 4.29 37.76
CA ASP A 27 -29.80 4.40 36.45
C ASP A 27 -28.30 4.66 36.56
N VAL A 28 -27.88 5.55 37.48
CA VAL A 28 -26.47 5.83 37.73
C VAL A 28 -25.76 4.59 38.27
N ILE A 29 -26.38 3.84 39.17
CA ILE A 29 -25.78 2.61 39.73
C ILE A 29 -25.67 1.52 38.65
N GLU A 30 -26.69 1.31 37.82
CA GLU A 30 -26.64 0.35 36.72
C GLU A 30 -25.58 0.73 35.68
N HIS A 31 -25.48 2.01 35.34
CA HIS A 31 -24.47 2.49 34.41
C HIS A 31 -23.06 2.34 34.98
N LEU A 32 -22.83 2.72 36.24
CA LEU A 32 -21.53 2.54 36.89
C LEU A 32 -21.15 1.06 36.95
N LYS A 33 -22.11 0.19 37.27
CA LYS A 33 -21.88 -1.25 37.32
C LYS A 33 -21.46 -1.80 35.95
N ALA A 34 -22.15 -1.41 34.89
CA ALA A 34 -21.80 -1.83 33.53
C ALA A 34 -20.42 -1.32 33.10
N VAL A 35 -20.06 -0.09 33.47
CA VAL A 35 -18.72 0.47 33.19
C VAL A 35 -17.65 -0.31 33.96
N VAL A 36 -17.84 -0.56 35.25
CA VAL A 36 -16.89 -1.30 36.08
C VAL A 36 -16.74 -2.75 35.60
N GLU A 37 -17.84 -3.42 35.24
CA GLU A 37 -17.77 -4.79 34.69
C GLU A 37 -16.97 -4.84 33.40
N ARG A 38 -17.13 -3.83 32.53
CA ARG A 38 -16.35 -3.71 31.30
C ARG A 38 -14.87 -3.48 31.59
N ASP A 39 -14.55 -2.51 32.44
CA ASP A 39 -13.17 -2.17 32.78
C ASP A 39 -12.45 -3.35 33.44
N VAL A 40 -13.15 -4.09 34.31
CA VAL A 40 -12.63 -5.31 34.93
C VAL A 40 -12.42 -6.41 33.88
N SER A 41 -13.35 -6.59 32.93
CA SER A 41 -13.17 -7.55 31.84
C SER A 41 -11.96 -7.20 30.98
N ASP A 42 -11.82 -5.94 30.57
CA ASP A 42 -10.70 -5.47 29.75
C ASP A 42 -9.36 -5.65 30.50
N LEU A 43 -9.35 -5.42 31.82
CA LEU A 43 -8.19 -5.65 32.67
C LEU A 43 -7.85 -7.15 32.78
N ILE A 44 -8.86 -8.01 32.95
CA ILE A 44 -8.67 -9.46 32.98
C ILE A 44 -8.09 -9.95 31.66
N ASP A 45 -8.63 -9.50 30.53
CA ASP A 45 -8.16 -9.88 29.20
C ASP A 45 -6.68 -9.49 29.01
N THR A 46 -6.31 -8.28 29.45
CA THR A 46 -4.92 -7.81 29.41
C THR A 46 -4.01 -8.69 30.28
N LEU A 47 -4.41 -8.97 31.53
CA LEU A 47 -3.62 -9.77 32.46
C LEU A 47 -3.48 -11.23 31.99
N VAL A 48 -4.55 -11.81 31.43
CA VAL A 48 -4.53 -13.16 30.87
C VAL A 48 -3.60 -13.20 29.66
N GLN A 49 -3.65 -12.20 28.78
CA GLN A 49 -2.75 -12.14 27.64
C GLN A 49 -1.29 -12.09 28.08
N GLU A 50 -0.94 -11.22 29.02
CA GLU A 50 0.42 -11.11 29.57
C GLU A 50 0.88 -12.43 30.20
N GLN A 51 0.03 -13.07 31.00
CA GLN A 51 0.36 -14.32 31.68
C GLN A 51 0.51 -15.49 30.69
N VAL A 52 -0.35 -15.55 29.67
CA VAL A 52 -0.27 -16.57 28.61
C VAL A 52 0.99 -16.38 27.79
N GLU A 53 1.34 -15.14 27.42
CA GLU A 53 2.59 -14.84 26.72
C GLU A 53 3.81 -15.27 27.56
N ALA A 54 3.83 -14.99 28.87
CA ALA A 54 4.91 -15.38 29.76
C ALA A 54 5.07 -16.91 29.86
N VAL A 55 3.96 -17.65 30.01
CA VAL A 55 3.99 -19.13 30.08
C VAL A 55 4.41 -19.72 28.73
N LEU A 56 3.87 -19.20 27.62
CA LEU A 56 4.24 -19.64 26.28
C LEU A 56 5.73 -19.43 26.03
N GLN A 57 6.28 -18.26 26.35
CA GLN A 57 7.71 -17.96 26.17
C GLN A 57 8.62 -18.77 27.10
N ALA A 58 8.20 -19.04 28.34
CA ALA A 58 9.02 -19.75 29.31
C ALA A 58 9.04 -21.27 29.11
N GLU A 59 7.90 -21.87 28.77
CA GLU A 59 7.74 -23.32 28.84
C GLU A 59 7.52 -24.00 27.49
N HIS A 60 6.96 -23.33 26.48
CA HIS A 60 6.41 -24.01 25.30
C HIS A 60 6.94 -23.51 23.95
N LEU A 61 7.43 -22.27 23.86
CA LEU A 61 8.06 -21.72 22.65
C LEU A 61 9.57 -21.89 22.71
N ARG A 62 10.06 -22.92 22.01
CA ARG A 62 11.50 -23.04 21.72
C ARG A 62 11.94 -21.84 20.87
N PRO A 63 12.99 -21.10 21.27
CA PRO A 63 13.47 -19.92 20.53
C PRO A 63 13.94 -20.27 19.10
N GLU A 64 14.34 -21.52 18.87
CA GLU A 64 14.68 -22.03 17.54
C GLU A 64 13.48 -22.01 16.60
N LEU A 65 12.30 -22.46 17.07
CA LEU A 65 11.08 -22.47 16.25
C LEU A 65 10.62 -21.07 15.87
N LEU A 66 10.72 -20.10 16.80
CA LEU A 66 10.43 -18.69 16.50
C LEU A 66 11.40 -18.10 15.48
N THR A 67 12.64 -18.57 15.47
CA THR A 67 13.66 -18.11 14.52
C THR A 67 13.42 -18.75 13.15
N GLU A 68 13.08 -20.04 13.11
CA GLU A 68 12.69 -20.73 11.88
C GLU A 68 11.41 -20.16 11.27
N LEU A 69 10.40 -19.86 12.08
CA LEU A 69 9.16 -19.24 11.63
C LEU A 69 9.44 -17.88 10.99
N ARG A 70 10.20 -17.00 11.65
CA ARG A 70 10.61 -15.71 11.09
C ARG A 70 11.40 -15.86 9.79
N ARG A 71 12.28 -16.87 9.70
CA ARG A 71 13.00 -17.18 8.45
C ARG A 71 12.03 -17.58 7.34
N HIS A 72 11.08 -18.48 7.62
CA HIS A 72 10.12 -18.93 6.64
C HIS A 72 9.15 -17.83 6.19
N GLU A 73 8.73 -16.95 7.10
CA GLU A 73 7.95 -15.76 6.74
C GLU A 73 8.73 -14.84 5.79
N GLN A 74 10.03 -14.65 6.04
CA GLN A 74 10.89 -13.90 5.13
C GLN A 74 11.02 -14.60 3.77
N GLU A 75 11.29 -15.90 3.74
CA GLU A 75 11.37 -16.69 2.51
C GLU A 75 10.08 -16.62 1.69
N LEU A 76 8.91 -16.76 2.33
CA LEU A 76 7.61 -16.65 1.67
C LEU A 76 7.40 -15.25 1.08
N SER A 77 7.70 -14.20 1.84
CA SER A 77 7.60 -12.82 1.36
C SER A 77 8.50 -12.58 0.13
N GLU A 78 9.69 -13.16 0.12
CA GLU A 78 10.60 -13.09 -1.03
C GLU A 78 10.03 -13.82 -2.25
N VAL A 79 9.47 -15.02 -2.07
CA VAL A 79 8.87 -15.83 -3.14
C VAL A 79 7.62 -15.17 -3.69
N GLU A 80 6.71 -14.68 -2.84
CA GLU A 80 5.51 -13.97 -3.25
C GLU A 80 5.85 -12.71 -4.07
N ARG A 81 6.85 -11.96 -3.62
CA ARG A 81 7.37 -10.81 -4.37
C ARG A 81 7.93 -11.25 -5.71
N ALA A 82 8.75 -12.31 -5.74
CA ALA A 82 9.34 -12.81 -6.97
C ALA A 82 8.27 -13.29 -7.97
N LEU A 83 7.24 -13.97 -7.48
CA LEU A 83 6.08 -14.41 -8.26
C LEU A 83 5.32 -13.21 -8.83
N HIS A 84 4.91 -12.27 -7.98
CA HIS A 84 4.23 -11.04 -8.41
C HIS A 84 5.01 -10.29 -9.48
N ASN A 85 6.33 -10.15 -9.29
CA ASN A 85 7.20 -9.48 -10.25
C ASN A 85 7.32 -10.26 -11.56
N SER A 86 7.34 -11.59 -11.50
CA SER A 86 7.36 -12.46 -12.68
C SER A 86 6.06 -12.35 -13.48
N GLU A 87 4.91 -12.40 -12.80
CA GLU A 87 3.60 -12.24 -13.42
C GLU A 87 3.42 -10.84 -14.02
N SER A 88 3.86 -9.81 -13.30
CA SER A 88 3.82 -8.42 -13.78
C SER A 88 4.70 -8.24 -15.02
N ARG A 89 5.91 -8.80 -15.04
CA ARG A 89 6.77 -8.80 -16.24
C ARG A 89 6.11 -9.55 -17.40
N ARG A 90 5.50 -10.70 -17.15
CA ARG A 90 4.78 -11.48 -18.18
C ARG A 90 3.61 -10.69 -18.76
N ALA A 91 2.86 -9.99 -17.92
CA ALA A 91 1.74 -9.16 -18.35
C ALA A 91 2.21 -7.91 -19.12
N ASN A 92 3.30 -7.28 -18.67
CA ASN A 92 3.94 -6.16 -19.38
C ASN A 92 4.47 -6.58 -20.76
N ALA A 93 5.04 -7.79 -20.88
CA ALA A 93 5.52 -8.33 -22.15
C ALA A 93 4.41 -8.50 -23.20
N GLN A 94 3.15 -8.63 -22.78
CA GLN A 94 2.01 -8.75 -23.69
C GLN A 94 1.52 -7.41 -24.25
N ILE A 95 1.97 -6.28 -23.71
CA ILE A 95 1.56 -4.96 -24.18
C ILE A 95 2.16 -4.74 -25.57
N ARG A 96 1.32 -4.45 -26.57
CA ARG A 96 1.70 -4.22 -27.97
C ARG A 96 1.82 -2.74 -28.31
N THR A 97 2.50 -2.41 -29.41
CA THR A 97 2.80 -1.02 -29.80
C THR A 97 1.55 -0.19 -30.05
N ALA A 98 0.42 -0.85 -30.33
CA ALA A 98 -0.88 -0.21 -30.46
C ALA A 98 -1.45 0.30 -29.12
N ASP A 99 -0.99 -0.28 -28.00
CA ASP A 99 -1.58 -0.11 -26.66
C ASP A 99 -0.65 0.63 -25.69
N LEU A 100 0.03 1.69 -26.13
CA LEU A 100 1.00 2.43 -25.30
C LEU A 100 0.37 3.15 -24.09
N GLN A 101 -0.94 3.39 -24.13
CA GLN A 101 -1.70 3.97 -23.02
C GLN A 101 -2.14 2.93 -21.99
N ARG A 102 -1.98 1.63 -22.27
CA ARG A 102 -2.33 0.57 -21.33
C ARG A 102 -1.48 0.70 -20.07
N ARG A 103 -2.14 0.54 -18.92
CA ARG A 103 -1.50 0.60 -17.61
C ARG A 103 -0.43 -0.48 -17.48
N LEU A 104 0.75 -0.09 -17.00
CA LEU A 104 1.83 -1.00 -16.66
C LEU A 104 1.53 -1.73 -15.35
N TYR A 105 1.80 -3.04 -15.34
CA TYR A 105 1.76 -3.84 -14.12
C TYR A 105 2.98 -3.49 -13.26
N THR A 106 2.71 -3.26 -11.97
CA THR A 106 3.69 -2.73 -11.03
C THR A 106 4.71 -3.79 -10.62
N ILE A 107 5.95 -3.36 -10.37
CA ILE A 107 6.99 -4.22 -9.83
C ILE A 107 7.27 -3.80 -8.38
N ARG A 108 7.27 -4.78 -7.48
CA ARG A 108 7.57 -4.59 -6.06
C ARG A 108 9.07 -4.57 -5.84
N LYS A 109 9.53 -3.60 -5.04
CA LYS A 109 10.91 -3.42 -4.58
C LYS A 109 11.29 -4.46 -3.53
N ARG A 110 12.56 -4.44 -3.09
CA ARG A 110 13.05 -5.33 -2.01
C ARG A 110 12.35 -5.12 -0.67
N ASP A 111 11.80 -3.94 -0.44
CA ASP A 111 10.98 -3.62 0.73
C ASP A 111 9.51 -4.07 0.60
N GLY A 112 9.12 -4.67 -0.55
CA GLY A 112 7.75 -5.07 -0.85
C GLY A 112 6.85 -3.95 -1.37
N THR A 113 7.32 -2.69 -1.37
CA THR A 113 6.58 -1.52 -1.83
C THR A 113 6.76 -1.27 -3.33
N VAL A 114 5.91 -0.42 -3.90
CA VAL A 114 6.07 0.07 -5.29
C VAL A 114 6.70 1.47 -5.25
N SER A 115 7.54 1.80 -6.23
CA SER A 115 8.11 3.16 -6.30
C SER A 115 7.03 4.20 -6.52
N LEU A 116 7.12 5.34 -5.82
CA LEU A 116 6.24 6.49 -6.04
C LEU A 116 6.41 7.08 -7.45
N HIS A 117 7.59 6.90 -8.04
CA HIS A 117 7.94 7.37 -9.38
C HIS A 117 7.67 6.30 -10.46
N PHE A 118 6.92 5.24 -10.14
CA PHE A 118 6.61 4.19 -11.10
C PHE A 118 5.66 4.74 -12.19
N PRO A 119 6.02 4.61 -13.48
CA PRO A 119 5.20 5.15 -14.54
C PRO A 119 3.89 4.38 -14.70
N GLU A 120 2.79 5.11 -14.89
CA GLU A 120 1.48 4.49 -15.07
C GLU A 120 1.35 3.71 -16.38
N ASN A 121 1.97 4.20 -17.46
CA ASN A 121 1.93 3.61 -18.80
C ASN A 121 3.26 3.79 -19.54
N ILE A 122 3.40 3.15 -20.71
CA ILE A 122 4.63 3.21 -21.51
C ILE A 122 4.90 4.65 -22.00
N HIS A 123 3.85 5.41 -22.31
CA HIS A 123 4.00 6.81 -22.70
C HIS A 123 4.61 7.66 -21.57
N ALA A 124 4.15 7.49 -20.33
CA ALA A 124 4.70 8.16 -19.16
C ALA A 124 6.17 7.76 -18.94
N LEU A 125 6.49 6.46 -19.09
CA LEU A 125 7.87 5.96 -19.04
C LEU A 125 8.77 6.64 -20.09
N LEU A 126 8.29 6.78 -21.32
CA LEU A 126 8.99 7.48 -22.41
C LEU A 126 9.14 8.99 -22.18
N GLY A 127 8.25 9.59 -21.39
CA GLY A 127 8.26 11.01 -21.03
C GLY A 127 9.16 11.36 -19.83
N MET A 128 9.67 10.37 -19.08
CA MET A 128 10.46 10.63 -17.86
C MET A 128 11.81 11.30 -18.16
N ASP A 129 12.20 12.24 -17.30
CA ASP A 129 13.51 12.88 -17.36
C ASP A 129 14.65 11.90 -17.04
N GLY A 130 15.84 12.19 -17.56
CA GLY A 130 17.02 11.33 -17.35
C GLY A 130 17.33 11.08 -15.87
N GLU A 131 17.15 12.09 -15.01
CA GLU A 131 17.37 11.97 -13.57
C GLU A 131 16.28 11.12 -12.88
N ALA A 132 15.02 11.25 -13.30
CA ALA A 132 13.92 10.42 -12.79
C ALA A 132 14.12 8.93 -13.15
N VAL A 133 14.59 8.63 -14.36
CA VAL A 133 14.94 7.26 -14.78
C VAL A 133 16.10 6.71 -13.96
N LYS A 134 17.15 7.52 -13.71
CA LYS A 134 18.28 7.10 -12.85
C LYS A 134 17.84 6.85 -11.41
N ALA A 135 16.97 7.68 -10.86
CA ALA A 135 16.41 7.50 -9.53
C ALA A 135 15.64 6.17 -9.44
N LEU A 136 14.77 5.90 -10.42
CA LEU A 136 14.01 4.66 -10.49
C LEU A 136 14.93 3.44 -10.63
N MET A 137 15.96 3.50 -11.48
CA MET A 137 16.95 2.42 -11.59
C MET A 137 17.66 2.13 -10.27
N ARG A 138 18.05 3.17 -9.51
CA ARG A 138 18.67 3.01 -8.18
C ARG A 138 17.71 2.38 -7.17
N GLU A 139 16.46 2.83 -7.16
CA GLU A 139 15.42 2.28 -6.27
C GLU A 139 15.17 0.77 -6.51
N TYR A 140 15.23 0.33 -7.77
CA TYR A 140 15.05 -1.08 -8.14
C TYR A 140 16.36 -1.90 -8.13
N GLY A 141 17.50 -1.27 -7.81
CA GLY A 141 18.80 -1.95 -7.74
C GLY A 141 19.38 -2.37 -9.09
N LEU A 142 19.08 -1.61 -10.16
CA LEU A 142 19.69 -1.81 -11.47
C LEU A 142 21.08 -1.14 -11.51
N ASP A 143 22.13 -1.96 -11.63
CA ASP A 143 23.50 -1.47 -11.62
C ASP A 143 23.86 -0.64 -12.87
N LYS A 144 24.55 0.48 -12.62
CA LYS A 144 25.20 1.39 -13.58
C LYS A 144 24.25 2.15 -14.53
N PRO A 145 23.60 3.22 -14.04
CA PRO A 145 23.03 4.23 -14.93
C PRO A 145 24.12 4.77 -15.86
N SER A 146 23.92 4.61 -17.17
CA SER A 146 24.74 5.22 -18.21
C SER A 146 24.45 6.72 -18.29
N ASP A 147 25.33 7.49 -18.93
CA ASP A 147 25.07 8.90 -19.25
C ASP A 147 23.95 9.06 -20.29
N SER A 148 23.71 8.01 -21.11
CA SER A 148 22.64 8.02 -22.10
C SER A 148 21.29 7.65 -21.50
N ARG A 149 20.34 8.61 -21.55
CA ARG A 149 18.93 8.40 -21.17
C ARG A 149 18.31 7.20 -21.88
N ASP A 150 18.53 7.07 -23.19
CA ASP A 150 17.93 5.99 -24.00
C ASP A 150 18.42 4.61 -23.52
N ARG A 151 19.69 4.50 -23.13
CA ARG A 151 20.25 3.24 -22.60
C ARG A 151 19.63 2.89 -21.26
N ASN A 152 19.52 3.87 -20.37
CA ASN A 152 18.88 3.68 -19.06
C ASN A 152 17.42 3.27 -19.21
N LEU A 153 16.71 3.89 -20.14
CA LEU A 153 15.32 3.58 -20.42
C LEU A 153 15.16 2.18 -21.02
N ASN A 154 16.04 1.78 -21.93
CA ASN A 154 16.04 0.43 -22.50
C ASN A 154 16.32 -0.64 -21.42
N SER A 155 17.29 -0.40 -20.53
CA SER A 155 17.56 -1.28 -19.39
C SER A 155 16.35 -1.39 -18.46
N LEU A 156 15.67 -0.27 -18.18
CA LEU A 156 14.47 -0.25 -17.37
C LEU A 156 13.29 -0.96 -18.06
N MET A 157 13.08 -0.74 -19.36
CA MET A 157 12.07 -1.45 -20.14
C MET A 157 12.31 -2.96 -20.12
N GLN A 158 13.55 -3.41 -20.30
CA GLN A 158 13.92 -4.81 -20.21
C GLN A 158 13.62 -5.38 -18.81
N PHE A 159 13.95 -4.64 -17.75
CA PHE A 159 13.65 -5.04 -16.37
C PHE A 159 12.15 -5.15 -16.11
N LEU A 160 11.35 -4.23 -16.67
CA LEU A 160 9.88 -4.24 -16.57
C LEU A 160 9.23 -5.36 -17.39
N GLY A 161 10.01 -6.09 -18.22
CA GLY A 161 9.51 -7.16 -19.09
C GLY A 161 8.95 -6.66 -20.42
N LEU A 162 9.19 -5.39 -20.76
CA LEU A 162 8.70 -4.80 -22.00
C LEU A 162 9.55 -5.25 -23.20
N SER A 163 8.91 -5.65 -24.29
CA SER A 163 9.59 -6.07 -25.54
C SER A 163 10.07 -4.89 -26.41
N TYR A 164 9.95 -3.66 -25.92
CA TYR A 164 10.34 -2.45 -26.63
C TYR A 164 11.82 -2.14 -26.40
N GLN A 165 12.47 -1.68 -27.45
CA GLN A 165 13.77 -1.04 -27.37
C GLN A 165 13.72 0.26 -28.17
N LEU A 166 14.17 1.35 -27.57
CA LEU A 166 14.45 2.57 -28.30
C LEU A 166 15.65 2.33 -29.20
N VAL A 167 15.40 2.26 -30.50
CA VAL A 167 16.43 2.25 -31.53
C VAL A 167 16.54 3.66 -32.09
N ARG A 168 17.75 4.23 -32.08
CA ARG A 168 18.00 5.49 -32.77
C ARG A 168 17.83 5.23 -34.26
N SER A 169 16.80 5.84 -34.85
CA SER A 169 16.62 5.78 -36.32
C SER A 169 17.87 6.39 -36.95
N PRO A 170 18.60 5.66 -37.81
CA PRO A 170 19.68 6.25 -38.57
C PRO A 170 19.07 7.32 -39.48
N VAL A 171 19.63 8.53 -39.42
CA VAL A 171 19.23 9.64 -40.28
C VAL A 171 19.32 9.15 -41.73
N LEU A 172 18.18 8.99 -42.39
CA LEU A 172 18.12 8.69 -43.82
C LEU A 172 18.85 9.81 -44.54
N SER A 173 20.08 9.53 -44.99
CA SER A 173 20.81 10.46 -45.85
C SER A 173 19.98 10.67 -47.12
N PRO A 174 19.68 11.91 -47.53
CA PRO A 174 18.94 12.15 -48.76
C PRO A 174 19.74 11.57 -49.92
N HIS A 175 19.14 10.64 -50.67
CA HIS A 175 19.76 10.09 -51.87
C HIS A 175 20.09 11.25 -52.83
N PRO A 176 21.32 11.33 -53.38
CA PRO A 176 21.61 12.30 -54.41
C PRO A 176 20.75 11.98 -55.63
N ARG A 177 19.94 12.96 -56.07
CA ARG A 177 19.23 12.90 -57.34
C ARG A 177 20.28 12.75 -58.45
N ILE A 178 20.29 11.61 -59.11
CA ILE A 178 21.05 11.41 -60.34
C ILE A 178 20.45 12.37 -61.36
N HIS A 179 21.19 13.42 -61.70
CA HIS A 179 20.91 14.24 -62.86
C HIS A 179 21.12 13.37 -64.09
N HIS A 180 20.04 13.04 -64.78
CA HIS A 180 20.07 12.53 -66.15
C HIS A 180 20.72 13.63 -67.00
N LEU A 181 21.96 13.39 -67.47
CA LEU A 181 22.57 14.21 -68.49
C LEU A 181 21.87 13.88 -69.81
N ASP A 182 21.04 14.81 -70.26
CA ASP A 182 20.63 14.89 -71.65
C ASP A 182 21.85 15.19 -72.54
N PHE A 183 22.03 14.33 -73.55
CA PHE A 183 22.28 14.69 -74.96
C PHE A 183 23.37 15.75 -75.30
N CYS A 184 24.38 15.33 -76.07
CA CYS A 184 24.50 15.78 -77.46
C CYS A 184 25.53 14.96 -78.25
N ALA A 185 25.13 14.56 -79.45
CA ALA A 185 25.95 14.09 -80.55
C ALA A 185 26.31 15.27 -81.47
#